data_AF-F7ACV0-F1
#
_entry.id   AF-F7ACV0-F1
#
_cell.length_a   1.000
_cell.length_b   1.000
_cell.length_c   1.000
_cell.angle_alpha   90.00
_cell.angle_beta   90.00
_cell.angle_gamma   90.00
#
_symmetry.space_group_name_H-M   'P 1'
#
loop_
_entity.id
_entity.type
_entity.pdbx_description
1 polymer ?
#
loop_
_entity_poly.entity_id
_entity_poly.type
_entity_poly.pdbx_seq_one_letter_code
_entity_poly.pdbx_strand_id
1 'polypeptide(L)'
;MRDSQSSETLTKDPCSSSHTVVPELKFLCGADLLKTFLTPNVWKSEDIQEIVEKFGMVCVNRPGCDPLQYISESALLTRYKHNIHLVEEWKQSEVSATQIRQAIRQRKSVKYLVPDSVIAYIKEHNVYPEE
;
A
#
# COMPACT_ATOMS: atom_id res chain seq x y z
N MET A 1 -48.30 -57.55 6.01
CA MET A 1 -48.27 -57.20 7.45
C MET A 1 -46.90 -56.61 7.75
N ARG A 2 -46.90 -55.34 8.17
CA ARG A 2 -45.85 -54.60 8.90
C ARG A 2 -44.58 -54.19 8.15
N ASP A 3 -44.62 -52.92 7.81
CA ASP A 3 -43.57 -51.90 7.84
C ASP A 3 -42.30 -52.24 8.61
N SER A 4 -41.17 -51.87 8.01
CA SER A 4 -39.98 -51.43 8.75
C SER A 4 -39.30 -50.36 7.91
N GLN A 5 -39.63 -49.10 8.22
CA GLN A 5 -38.88 -47.93 7.78
C GLN A 5 -37.48 -48.03 8.40
N SER A 6 -36.47 -48.25 7.56
CA SER A 6 -35.07 -48.10 7.93
C SER A 6 -34.66 -46.68 7.59
N SER A 7 -34.57 -45.88 8.64
CA SER A 7 -34.23 -44.45 8.64
C SER A 7 -32.97 -44.16 7.83
N GLU A 8 -33.09 -43.32 6.80
CA GLU A 8 -31.94 -42.66 6.19
C GLU A 8 -31.27 -41.81 7.29
N THR A 9 -30.12 -42.27 7.77
CA THR A 9 -29.23 -41.47 8.61
C THR A 9 -28.65 -40.38 7.72
N LEU A 10 -29.27 -39.20 7.76
CA LEU A 10 -28.71 -37.95 7.25
C LEU A 10 -27.35 -37.75 7.92
N THR A 11 -26.27 -38.04 7.20
CA THR A 11 -24.92 -37.64 7.59
C THR A 11 -24.93 -36.11 7.70
N LYS A 12 -25.00 -35.61 8.94
CA LYS A 12 -24.70 -34.21 9.23
C LYS A 12 -23.25 -33.98 8.83
N ASP A 13 -23.04 -33.24 7.75
CA ASP A 13 -21.73 -32.75 7.37
C ASP A 13 -21.10 -32.02 8.56
N PRO A 14 -19.93 -32.47 9.05
CA PRO A 14 -19.26 -31.80 10.14
C PRO A 14 -18.57 -30.57 9.57
N CYS A 15 -19.04 -29.40 9.97
CA CYS A 15 -18.35 -28.12 9.83
C CYS A 15 -18.53 -27.39 8.49
N SER A 16 -19.73 -26.85 8.25
CA SER A 16 -19.86 -25.56 7.55
C SER A 16 -19.76 -24.42 8.57
N SER A 17 -18.59 -24.21 9.18
CA SER A 17 -18.36 -22.97 9.93
C SER A 17 -18.27 -21.84 8.90
N SER A 18 -19.31 -21.01 8.83
CA SER A 18 -19.27 -19.76 8.09
C SER A 18 -18.27 -18.82 8.76
N HIS A 19 -16.98 -18.97 8.45
CA HIS A 19 -15.96 -18.02 8.86
C HIS A 19 -16.22 -16.71 8.12
N THR A 20 -16.79 -15.74 8.82
CA THR A 20 -16.83 -14.36 8.33
C THR A 20 -15.39 -13.85 8.30
N VAL A 21 -14.78 -13.87 7.11
CA VAL A 21 -13.47 -13.28 6.87
C VAL A 21 -13.64 -11.76 7.00
N VAL A 22 -13.07 -11.17 8.03
CA VAL A 22 -13.03 -9.72 8.21
C VAL A 22 -11.88 -9.17 7.36
N PRO A 23 -12.11 -8.21 6.44
CA PRO A 23 -11.05 -7.66 5.62
C PRO A 23 -10.09 -6.82 6.46
N GLU A 24 -8.81 -6.86 6.12
CA GLU A 24 -7.78 -6.00 6.70
C GLU A 24 -7.58 -4.74 5.84
N LEU A 25 -7.43 -3.59 6.50
CA LEU A 25 -7.02 -2.34 5.86
C LEU A 25 -5.52 -2.13 6.12
N LYS A 26 -4.73 -1.87 5.06
CA LYS A 26 -3.30 -1.59 5.17
C LYS A 26 -2.93 -0.31 4.43
N PHE A 27 -1.91 0.38 4.93
CA PHE A 27 -1.38 1.60 4.32
C PHE A 27 -0.35 1.25 3.23
N LEU A 28 -0.62 1.61 1.97
CA LEU A 28 0.31 1.41 0.85
C LEU A 28 1.20 2.64 0.68
N CYS A 29 2.51 2.46 0.69
CA CYS A 29 3.46 3.55 0.50
C CYS A 29 4.77 3.11 -0.18
N GLY A 30 5.58 4.07 -0.60
CA GLY A 30 6.98 3.83 -0.99
C GLY A 30 7.92 3.83 0.22
N ALA A 31 9.10 3.23 0.06
CA ALA A 31 10.14 3.20 1.10
C ALA A 31 10.69 4.58 1.48
N ASP A 32 10.55 5.56 0.59
CA ASP A 32 10.84 6.96 0.85
C ASP A 32 9.93 7.55 1.93
N LEU A 33 8.65 7.16 1.98
CA LEU A 33 7.73 7.56 3.06
C LEU A 33 8.12 6.92 4.38
N LEU A 34 8.48 5.63 4.38
CA LEU A 34 8.90 4.91 5.59
C LEU A 34 10.09 5.61 6.27
N LYS A 35 11.03 6.14 5.49
CA LYS A 35 12.14 6.96 6.00
C LYS A 35 11.66 8.20 6.77
N THR A 36 10.54 8.81 6.35
CA THR A 36 10.01 10.03 7.01
C THR A 36 9.51 9.77 8.42
N PHE A 37 9.19 8.52 8.79
CA PHE A 37 8.84 8.16 10.18
C PHE A 37 10.00 8.37 11.15
N LEU A 38 11.24 8.38 10.66
CA LEU A 38 12.44 8.65 11.45
C LEU A 38 12.76 10.15 11.52
N THR A 39 12.04 10.99 10.77
CA THR A 39 12.31 12.43 10.72
C THR A 39 11.59 13.12 11.88
N PRO A 40 12.31 13.83 12.77
CA PRO A 40 11.70 14.52 13.90
C PRO A 40 10.64 15.53 13.47
N ASN A 41 9.54 15.62 14.25
CA ASN A 41 8.45 16.58 14.06
C ASN A 41 7.64 16.46 12.76
N VAL A 42 7.81 15.38 11.97
CA VAL A 42 6.97 15.13 10.79
C VAL A 42 5.73 14.31 11.15
N TRP A 43 5.91 13.32 12.03
CA TRP A 43 4.86 12.40 12.45
C TRP A 43 4.78 12.36 13.97
N LYS A 44 3.55 12.26 14.49
CA LYS A 44 3.35 11.95 15.91
C LYS A 44 3.62 10.46 16.13
N SER A 45 4.28 10.12 17.24
CA SER A 45 4.63 8.73 17.53
C SER A 45 3.38 7.85 17.69
N GLU A 46 2.29 8.42 18.19
CA GLU A 46 1.00 7.74 18.35
C GLU A 46 0.38 7.38 16.99
N ASP A 47 0.47 8.27 16.01
CA ASP A 47 -0.06 8.05 14.66
C ASP A 47 0.75 6.95 13.94
N ILE A 48 2.09 6.96 14.08
CA ILE A 48 2.94 5.89 13.53
C ILE A 48 2.57 4.56 14.18
N GLN A 49 2.43 4.53 15.51
CA GLN A 49 2.05 3.31 16.22
C GLN A 49 0.71 2.78 15.73
N GLU A 50 -0.31 3.62 15.63
CA GLU A 50 -1.63 3.22 15.14
C GLU A 50 -1.56 2.61 13.73
N ILE A 51 -0.83 3.24 12.81
CA ILE A 51 -0.64 2.73 11.45
C ILE A 51 -0.02 1.34 11.46
N VAL A 52 1.07 1.12 12.20
CA VAL A 52 1.81 -0.17 12.13
C VAL A 52 1.24 -1.26 13.02
N GLU A 53 0.55 -0.90 14.10
CA GLU A 53 -0.05 -1.84 15.06
C GLU A 53 -1.45 -2.28 14.62
N LYS A 54 -2.36 -1.33 14.36
CA LYS A 54 -3.78 -1.65 14.13
C LYS A 54 -4.10 -2.03 12.69
N PHE A 55 -3.46 -1.37 11.73
CA PHE A 55 -3.75 -1.55 10.30
C PHE A 55 -2.66 -2.39 9.61
N GLY A 56 -1.42 -1.95 9.76
CA GLY A 56 -0.26 -2.46 9.03
C GLY A 56 0.02 -1.66 7.77
N MET A 57 1.16 -1.93 7.17
CA MET A 57 1.58 -1.24 5.94
C MET A 57 2.14 -2.21 4.91
N VAL A 58 2.02 -1.81 3.64
CA VAL A 58 2.72 -2.42 2.52
C VAL A 58 3.63 -1.37 1.92
N CYS A 59 4.93 -1.60 2.00
CA CYS A 59 5.97 -0.66 1.62
C CYS A 59 6.70 -1.16 0.37
N VAL A 60 6.57 -0.43 -0.72
CA VAL A 60 7.22 -0.74 -2.00
C VAL A 60 8.62 -0.14 -2.02
N ASN A 61 9.63 -0.97 -2.29
CA ASN A 61 11.02 -0.53 -2.33
C ASN A 61 11.27 0.46 -3.48
N ARG A 62 12.16 1.42 -3.25
CA ARG A 62 12.56 2.44 -4.24
C ARG A 62 14.09 2.57 -4.30
N PRO A 63 14.66 2.97 -5.46
CA PRO A 63 16.10 3.19 -5.58
C PRO A 63 16.61 4.17 -4.52
N GLY A 64 17.75 3.85 -3.90
CA GLY A 64 18.36 4.68 -2.87
C GLY A 64 17.69 4.64 -1.50
N CYS A 65 16.70 3.75 -1.30
CA CYS A 65 16.08 3.49 -0.01
C CYS A 65 16.52 2.12 0.54
N ASP A 66 16.67 2.02 1.86
CA ASP A 66 16.87 0.76 2.59
C ASP A 66 15.78 0.62 3.67
N PRO A 67 14.61 0.06 3.33
CA PRO A 67 13.51 -0.06 4.29
C PRO A 67 13.83 -1.00 5.46
N LEU A 68 14.73 -1.98 5.29
CA LEU A 68 15.13 -2.87 6.38
C LEU A 68 15.97 -2.11 7.42
N GLN A 69 16.89 -1.27 6.95
CA GLN A 69 17.63 -0.36 7.82
C GLN A 69 16.68 0.56 8.59
N TYR A 70 15.71 1.20 7.92
CA TYR A 70 14.78 2.12 8.57
C TYR A 70 13.93 1.46 9.67
N ILE A 71 13.48 0.23 9.44
CA ILE A 71 12.75 -0.54 10.45
C ILE A 71 13.65 -0.80 11.66
N SER A 72 14.91 -1.19 11.43
CA SER A 72 15.85 -1.52 12.52
C SER A 72 16.27 -0.32 13.36
N GLU A 73 16.27 0.88 12.78
CA GLU A 73 16.62 2.13 13.48
C GLU A 73 15.50 2.64 14.41
N SER A 74 14.27 2.16 14.25
CA SER A 74 13.14 2.53 15.11
C SER A 74 12.67 1.35 15.95
N ALA A 75 12.73 1.50 17.28
CA ALA A 75 12.22 0.50 18.22
C ALA A 75 10.73 0.20 17.99
N LEU A 76 9.95 1.23 17.62
CA LEU A 76 8.52 1.10 17.32
C LEU A 76 8.31 0.27 16.04
N LEU A 77 8.99 0.59 14.95
CA LEU A 77 8.86 -0.15 13.69
C LEU A 77 9.38 -1.59 13.81
N THR A 78 10.49 -1.77 14.52
CA THR A 78 11.03 -3.11 14.82
C THR A 78 10.02 -3.96 15.61
N ARG A 79 9.36 -3.38 16.63
CA ARG A 79 8.35 -4.08 17.43
C ARG A 79 7.18 -4.59 16.60
N TYR A 80 6.71 -3.81 15.63
CA TYR A 80 5.58 -4.16 14.76
C TYR A 80 5.98 -4.61 13.35
N LYS A 81 7.25 -5.03 13.15
CA LYS A 81 7.79 -5.46 11.86
C LYS A 81 6.95 -6.55 11.18
N HIS A 82 6.32 -7.43 11.94
CA HIS A 82 5.47 -8.51 11.42
C HIS A 82 4.24 -7.99 10.64
N ASN A 83 3.84 -6.74 10.84
CA ASN A 83 2.72 -6.09 10.16
C ASN A 83 3.18 -5.06 9.10
N ILE A 84 4.49 -5.05 8.80
CA ILE A 84 5.12 -4.22 7.77
C ILE A 84 5.58 -5.14 6.64
N HIS A 85 4.88 -5.07 5.51
CA HIS A 85 5.15 -5.92 4.34
C HIS A 85 6.03 -5.18 3.36
N LEU A 86 7.27 -5.64 3.19
CA LEU A 86 8.18 -5.08 2.19
C LEU A 86 7.98 -5.76 0.85
N VAL A 87 7.78 -4.96 -0.20
CA VAL A 87 7.58 -5.45 -1.58
C VAL A 87 8.71 -4.93 -2.44
N GLU A 88 9.40 -5.85 -3.11
CA GLU A 88 10.39 -5.51 -4.13
C GLU A 88 9.71 -5.37 -5.50
N GLU A 89 9.88 -4.22 -6.15
CA GLU A 89 9.47 -4.03 -7.53
C GLU A 89 10.53 -4.57 -8.49
N TRP A 90 10.15 -5.49 -9.37
CA TRP A 90 11.03 -6.03 -10.42
C TRP A 90 11.43 -4.98 -11.47
N LYS A 91 10.62 -3.93 -11.64
CA LYS A 91 10.86 -2.80 -12.54
C LYS A 91 10.71 -1.51 -11.74
N GLN A 92 11.81 -0.81 -11.54
CA GLN A 92 11.82 0.45 -10.82
C GLN A 92 11.06 1.53 -11.62
N SER A 93 9.96 2.04 -11.08
CA SER A 93 9.33 3.25 -11.62
C SER A 93 10.07 4.49 -11.10
N GLU A 94 11.01 5.00 -11.88
CA GLU A 94 11.73 6.24 -11.55
C GLU A 94 10.91 7.51 -11.79
N VAL A 95 9.65 7.38 -12.23
CA VAL A 95 8.80 8.55 -12.49
C VAL A 95 8.37 9.18 -11.17
N SER A 96 8.74 10.46 -10.97
CA SER A 96 8.25 11.28 -9.86
C SER A 96 7.37 12.43 -10.35
N ALA A 97 6.37 12.81 -9.54
CA ALA A 97 5.50 13.94 -9.88
C ALA A 97 6.28 15.25 -10.04
N THR A 98 7.40 15.42 -9.32
CA THR A 98 8.28 16.59 -9.46
C THR A 98 8.89 16.67 -10.85
N GLN A 99 9.46 15.58 -11.36
CA GLN A 99 10.01 15.53 -12.71
C GLN A 99 8.93 15.78 -13.78
N ILE A 100 7.72 15.24 -13.57
CA ILE A 100 6.59 15.47 -14.48
C ILE A 100 6.21 16.94 -14.53
N ARG A 101 6.00 17.59 -13.38
CA ARG A 101 5.66 19.03 -13.32
C ARG A 101 6.75 19.89 -13.96
N GLN A 102 8.02 19.60 -13.68
CA GLN A 102 9.15 20.33 -14.27
C GLN A 102 9.22 20.14 -15.79
N ALA A 103 9.02 18.90 -16.29
CA ALA A 103 8.99 18.62 -17.72
C ALA A 103 7.87 19.41 -18.42
N ILE A 104 6.68 19.47 -17.83
CA ILE A 104 5.54 20.23 -18.36
C ILE A 104 5.88 21.73 -18.44
N ARG A 105 6.41 22.32 -17.37
CA ARG A 105 6.85 23.73 -17.35
C ARG A 105 7.91 24.04 -18.40
N GLN A 106 8.77 23.07 -18.71
CA GLN A 106 9.81 23.18 -19.74
C GLN A 106 9.32 22.83 -21.16
N ARG A 107 7.99 22.69 -21.37
CA ARG A 107 7.37 22.26 -22.64
C ARG A 107 7.88 20.91 -23.17
N LYS A 108 8.35 20.03 -22.30
CA LYS A 108 8.75 18.67 -22.65
C LYS A 108 7.54 17.75 -22.65
N SER A 109 7.56 16.75 -23.52
CA SER A 109 6.53 15.70 -23.55
C SER A 109 6.60 14.83 -22.30
N VAL A 110 5.44 14.57 -21.69
CA VAL A 110 5.26 13.58 -20.61
C VAL A 110 4.43 12.37 -21.07
N LYS A 111 4.27 12.20 -22.39
CA LYS A 111 3.58 11.05 -22.97
C LYS A 111 4.24 9.75 -22.50
N TYR A 112 3.41 8.75 -22.18
CA TYR A 112 3.81 7.45 -21.63
C TYR A 112 4.32 7.46 -20.18
N LEU A 113 4.46 8.62 -19.55
CA LEU A 113 4.78 8.72 -18.12
C LEU A 113 3.53 8.87 -17.25
N VAL A 114 2.46 9.40 -17.83
CA VAL A 114 1.14 9.55 -17.23
C VAL A 114 0.05 9.20 -18.25
N PRO A 115 -1.17 8.87 -17.83
CA PRO A 115 -2.28 8.58 -18.74
C PRO A 115 -2.59 9.75 -19.69
N ASP A 116 -2.96 9.47 -20.94
CA ASP A 116 -3.27 10.50 -21.95
C ASP A 116 -4.43 11.41 -21.52
N SER A 117 -5.41 10.88 -20.77
CA SER A 117 -6.51 11.68 -20.20
C SER A 117 -6.03 12.73 -19.19
N VAL A 118 -4.99 12.42 -18.41
CA VAL A 118 -4.37 13.36 -17.47
C VAL A 118 -3.62 14.46 -18.24
N ILE A 119 -2.94 14.11 -19.34
CA ILE A 119 -2.28 15.09 -20.22
C ILE A 119 -3.30 16.05 -20.82
N ALA A 120 -4.45 15.53 -21.29
CA ALA A 120 -5.53 16.34 -21.83
C ALA A 120 -6.07 17.33 -20.78
N TYR A 121 -6.34 16.83 -19.56
CA TYR A 121 -6.82 17.65 -18.45
C TYR A 121 -5.83 18.76 -18.08
N ILE A 122 -4.53 18.44 -17.98
CA ILE A 122 -3.49 19.44 -17.65
C ILE A 122 -3.47 20.56 -18.69
N LYS A 123 -3.62 20.23 -19.98
CA LYS A 123 -3.64 21.21 -21.08
C LYS A 123 -4.90 22.07 -21.06
N GLU A 124 -6.06 21.46 -20.83
CA GLU A 124 -7.35 22.15 -20.79
C GLU A 124 -7.44 23.16 -19.64
N HIS A 125 -6.93 22.79 -18.47
CA HIS A 125 -7.04 23.60 -17.25
C HIS A 125 -5.78 24.38 -16.87
N ASN A 126 -4.70 24.29 -17.65
CA ASN A 126 -3.42 24.95 -17.37
C ASN A 126 -2.90 24.72 -15.93
N VAL A 127 -2.96 23.47 -15.44
CA VAL A 127 -2.68 23.10 -14.03
C VAL A 127 -1.22 23.33 -13.62
N TYR A 128 -0.30 23.36 -14.59
CA TYR A 128 1.13 23.63 -14.38
C TYR A 128 1.59 24.74 -15.33
N PRO A 129 1.30 26.02 -15.02
CA PRO A 129 1.70 27.13 -15.87
C PRO A 129 3.22 27.27 -15.91
N GLU A 130 3.72 27.90 -16.97
CA GLU A 130 5.11 28.31 -17.10
C GLU A 130 5.49 29.26 -15.96
N GLU A 131 6.72 29.11 -15.45
CA GLU A 131 7.33 30.08 -14.54
C GLU A 131 7.87 31.28 -15.33
#